data_AF-A0A6I9P2T6-F1
#
_entry.id   AF-A0A6I9P2T6-F1
#
_cell.length_a   1.000
_cell.length_b   1.000
_cell.length_c   1.000
_cell.angle_alpha   90.00
_cell.angle_beta   90.00
_cell.angle_gamma   90.00
#
_symmetry.space_group_name_H-M   'P 1'
#
loop_
_entity.id
_entity.type
_entity.pdbx_description
1 polymer ?
#
loop_
_entity_poly.entity_id
_entity_poly.type
_entity_poly.pdbx_seq_one_letter_code
_entity_poly.pdbx_strand_id
1 'polypeptide(L)'
;MASHTSKAFLSLGRIHVSGVGLQKSLSRATYATGVSTHTGGGNKGRPDRGGQRQGFIKKNRRTSGEPRTDKMVVDQDWTSVYPTATPFRPSSVPLPVRMGYPMKGGVPPGKKGNLELIKIPNFLHLTPVAIRKHCEAMKSFCTEWPSALNTDAQCDEHFPVKVESTDYMSAAPSLRNPSARVVHLRVSPPAFPIL
;
A
#
# COMPACT_ATOMS: atom_id res chain seq x y z
N MET A 1 -7.79 -2.95 45.67
CA MET A 1 -8.61 -4.10 45.23
C MET A 1 -8.63 -4.12 43.70
N ALA A 2 -7.64 -4.76 43.07
CA ALA A 2 -7.69 -5.16 41.67
C ALA A 2 -6.62 -6.24 41.46
N SER A 3 -7.06 -7.32 40.83
CA SER A 3 -6.49 -8.66 40.85
C SER A 3 -5.33 -8.82 39.86
N HIS A 4 -4.22 -9.39 40.32
CA HIS A 4 -3.15 -9.93 39.49
C HIS A 4 -3.56 -11.33 39.00
N THR A 5 -3.69 -11.53 37.69
CA THR A 5 -3.89 -12.86 37.11
C THR A 5 -2.62 -13.34 36.41
N SER A 6 -2.08 -14.41 36.97
CA SER A 6 -0.86 -15.12 36.58
C SER A 6 -0.87 -15.61 35.15
N LYS A 7 0.27 -15.46 34.47
CA LYS A 7 0.60 -16.17 33.24
C LYS A 7 0.99 -17.61 33.60
N ALA A 8 0.16 -18.57 33.22
CA ALA A 8 0.51 -19.99 33.29
C ALA A 8 1.48 -20.35 32.15
N PHE A 9 2.71 -20.71 32.50
CA PHE A 9 3.65 -21.38 31.60
C PHE A 9 3.31 -22.87 31.58
N LEU A 10 2.87 -23.38 30.43
CA LEU A 10 2.77 -24.82 30.21
C LEU A 10 4.07 -25.32 29.57
N SER A 11 4.93 -25.89 30.42
CA SER A 11 6.05 -26.72 30.01
C SER A 11 5.52 -28.09 29.59
N LEU A 12 5.63 -28.43 28.31
CA LEU A 12 5.40 -29.80 27.84
C LEU A 12 6.74 -30.53 27.81
N GLY A 13 6.87 -31.46 28.75
CA GLY A 13 8.04 -32.30 28.97
C GLY A 13 8.34 -33.24 27.80
N ARG A 14 9.63 -33.56 27.67
CA ARG A 14 10.14 -34.63 26.83
C ARG A 14 9.69 -35.97 27.41
N ILE A 15 9.00 -36.77 26.60
CA ILE A 15 8.85 -38.21 26.85
C ILE A 15 9.70 -38.94 25.81
N HIS A 16 10.68 -39.70 26.30
CA HIS A 16 11.54 -40.58 25.54
C HIS A 16 10.89 -41.97 25.57
N VAL A 17 10.42 -42.47 24.42
CA VAL A 17 9.98 -43.87 24.28
C VAL A 17 10.74 -44.47 23.10
N SER A 18 11.57 -45.45 23.42
CA SER A 18 12.25 -46.36 22.52
C SER A 18 11.29 -47.47 22.08
N GLY A 19 11.22 -47.76 20.77
CA GLY A 19 10.73 -49.05 20.29
C GLY A 19 9.93 -49.04 18.98
N VAL A 20 10.59 -49.55 17.93
CA VAL A 20 10.02 -50.35 16.82
C VAL A 20 9.14 -49.63 15.77
N GLY A 21 9.80 -49.26 14.66
CA GLY A 21 9.39 -49.57 13.28
C GLY A 21 8.02 -49.11 12.77
N LEU A 22 8.01 -48.01 11.99
CA LEU A 22 7.50 -47.93 10.61
C LEU A 22 7.63 -46.47 10.12
N GLN A 23 8.46 -46.21 9.10
CA GLN A 23 8.62 -44.87 8.53
C GLN A 23 7.29 -44.35 7.96
N LYS A 24 6.79 -43.23 8.50
CA LYS A 24 5.77 -42.41 7.85
C LYS A 24 6.30 -40.98 7.66
N SER A 25 6.29 -40.57 6.39
CA SER A 25 6.68 -39.28 5.84
C SER A 25 6.20 -38.10 6.68
N LEU A 26 7.11 -37.16 6.96
CA LEU A 26 6.82 -35.84 7.51
C LEU A 26 5.79 -35.10 6.66
N SER A 27 4.76 -34.56 7.31
CA SER A 27 3.74 -33.71 6.73
C SER A 27 4.37 -32.40 6.21
N ARG A 28 4.66 -32.36 4.92
CA ARG A 28 5.10 -31.14 4.22
C ARG A 28 3.92 -30.19 4.06
N ALA A 29 3.70 -29.30 5.03
CA ALA A 29 2.79 -28.18 4.88
C ALA A 29 3.34 -27.24 3.80
N THR A 30 2.69 -27.24 2.62
CA THR A 30 3.00 -26.32 1.53
C THR A 30 1.94 -25.23 1.54
N TYR A 31 2.29 -24.01 1.92
CA TYR A 31 1.38 -22.87 1.84
C TYR A 31 1.21 -22.45 0.37
N ALA A 32 -0.03 -22.50 -0.12
CA ALA A 32 -0.37 -22.08 -1.46
C ALA A 32 -0.50 -20.55 -1.53
N THR A 33 0.43 -19.89 -2.21
CA THR A 33 0.33 -18.48 -2.61
C THR A 33 -0.41 -18.38 -3.93
N GLY A 34 -1.74 -18.50 -3.88
CA GLY A 34 -2.57 -18.42 -5.09
C GLY A 34 -4.02 -18.12 -4.77
N VAL A 35 -4.34 -16.86 -4.43
CA VAL A 35 -5.72 -16.39 -4.37
C VAL A 35 -6.17 -16.10 -5.81
N SER A 36 -7.01 -16.98 -6.35
CA SER A 36 -7.72 -16.78 -7.62
C SER A 36 -9.04 -16.05 -7.35
N THR A 37 -9.19 -14.81 -7.79
CA THR A 37 -10.48 -14.11 -7.76
C THR A 37 -11.30 -14.51 -8.98
N HIS A 38 -12.28 -15.39 -8.78
CA HIS A 38 -13.27 -15.73 -9.81
C HIS A 38 -14.38 -14.69 -9.84
N THR A 39 -14.55 -14.01 -10.97
CA THR A 39 -15.77 -13.28 -11.33
C THR A 39 -16.42 -13.93 -12.55
N GLY A 40 -17.74 -14.17 -12.47
CA GLY A 40 -18.63 -14.20 -13.64
C GLY A 40 -19.02 -15.57 -14.24
N GLY A 41 -20.12 -16.13 -13.72
CA GLY A 41 -21.35 -16.53 -14.45
C GLY A 41 -21.30 -17.45 -15.68
N GLY A 42 -21.95 -18.62 -15.57
CA GLY A 42 -22.38 -19.40 -16.73
C GLY A 42 -22.88 -20.80 -16.36
N ASN A 43 -24.18 -20.93 -16.06
CA ASN A 43 -24.87 -22.21 -15.90
C ASN A 43 -24.69 -23.10 -17.14
N LYS A 44 -24.24 -24.35 -16.96
CA LYS A 44 -24.51 -25.46 -17.89
C LYS A 44 -24.35 -26.82 -17.19
N GLY A 45 -25.48 -27.51 -17.05
CA GLY A 45 -25.68 -28.97 -17.04
C GLY A 45 -24.86 -29.84 -16.08
N ARG A 46 -25.54 -30.60 -15.21
CA ARG A 46 -24.95 -31.77 -14.53
C ARG A 46 -24.61 -32.84 -15.58
N PRO A 47 -23.38 -33.40 -15.63
CA PRO A 47 -23.13 -34.57 -16.44
C PRO A 47 -23.53 -35.84 -15.68
N ASP A 48 -24.09 -36.76 -16.44
CA ASP A 48 -24.59 -38.06 -16.03
C ASP A 48 -23.48 -38.95 -15.46
N ARG A 49 -23.79 -39.76 -14.43
CA ARG A 49 -22.84 -40.65 -13.76
C ARG A 49 -22.64 -41.93 -14.58
N GLY A 50 -21.83 -41.85 -15.63
CA GLY A 50 -21.31 -43.01 -16.37
C GLY A 50 -19.84 -43.24 -16.05
N GLY A 51 -19.52 -44.38 -15.42
CA GLY A 51 -18.18 -44.73 -14.98
C GLY A 51 -17.19 -44.97 -16.13
N GLN A 52 -16.19 -44.09 -16.24
CA GLN A 52 -14.92 -44.33 -16.92
C GLN A 52 -13.85 -43.64 -16.08
N ARG A 53 -12.86 -44.40 -15.58
CA ARG A 53 -11.68 -43.86 -14.88
C ARG A 53 -10.83 -43.09 -15.89
N GLN A 54 -11.25 -41.88 -16.26
CA GLN A 54 -10.45 -40.96 -17.06
C GLN A 54 -9.31 -40.44 -16.21
N GLY A 55 -8.10 -40.95 -16.49
CA GLY A 55 -6.87 -40.46 -15.90
C GLY A 55 -6.81 -38.93 -16.00
N PHE A 56 -6.45 -38.28 -14.89
CA PHE A 56 -6.29 -36.83 -14.81
C PHE A 56 -5.43 -36.33 -15.96
N ILE A 57 -6.03 -35.70 -16.98
CA ILE A 57 -5.30 -35.01 -18.03
C ILE A 57 -4.48 -33.93 -17.33
N LYS A 58 -3.15 -34.13 -17.26
CA LYS A 58 -2.22 -33.12 -16.73
C LYS A 58 -2.31 -31.91 -17.66
N LYS A 59 -3.07 -30.89 -17.25
CA LYS A 59 -3.12 -29.61 -17.96
C LYS A 59 -1.68 -29.08 -18.10
N ASN A 60 -1.29 -28.71 -19.31
CA ASN A 60 0.03 -28.13 -19.57
C ASN A 60 0.26 -26.93 -18.65
N ARG A 61 1.43 -26.89 -18.01
CA ARG A 61 1.79 -25.80 -17.11
C ARG A 61 1.88 -24.51 -17.93
N ARG A 62 1.09 -23.50 -17.56
CA ARG A 62 1.14 -22.17 -18.20
C ARG A 62 2.52 -21.56 -17.99
N THR A 63 3.13 -21.08 -19.07
CA THR A 63 4.36 -20.29 -19.03
C THR A 63 4.04 -18.84 -18.69
N SER A 64 4.94 -18.16 -17.97
CA SER A 64 4.81 -16.72 -17.73
C SER A 64 5.12 -15.96 -19.03
N GLY A 65 4.33 -14.91 -19.32
CA GLY A 65 4.63 -14.00 -20.42
C GLY A 65 5.90 -13.18 -20.18
N GLU A 66 6.42 -12.60 -21.26
CA GLU A 66 7.54 -11.64 -21.22
C GLU A 66 7.18 -10.41 -20.37
N PRO A 67 8.16 -9.83 -19.64
CA PRO A 67 7.91 -8.61 -18.90
C PRO A 67 7.64 -7.44 -19.86
N ARG A 68 6.78 -6.51 -19.44
CA ARG A 68 6.44 -5.32 -20.25
C ARG A 68 7.67 -4.47 -20.54
N THR A 69 8.68 -4.47 -19.67
CA THR A 69 9.94 -3.73 -19.82
C THR A 69 10.61 -3.92 -21.16
N ASP A 70 10.53 -5.12 -21.74
CA ASP A 70 11.26 -5.46 -22.96
C ASP A 70 10.62 -4.84 -24.20
N LYS A 71 9.38 -4.35 -24.08
CA LYS A 71 8.60 -3.69 -25.14
C LYS A 71 8.49 -2.18 -24.93
N MET A 72 9.13 -1.63 -23.89
CA MET A 72 9.05 -0.20 -23.58
C MET A 72 10.01 0.61 -24.45
N VAL A 73 9.50 1.68 -25.04
CA VAL A 73 10.32 2.68 -25.75
C VAL A 73 10.99 3.59 -24.72
N VAL A 74 12.22 4.04 -25.00
CA VAL A 74 13.00 4.89 -24.09
C VAL A 74 12.30 6.24 -23.83
N ASP A 75 11.74 6.85 -24.87
CA ASP A 75 11.06 8.16 -24.80
C ASP A 75 9.57 8.06 -24.42
N GLN A 76 9.14 6.93 -23.87
CA GLN A 76 7.75 6.73 -23.48
C GLN A 76 7.36 7.66 -22.32
N ASP A 77 6.11 8.15 -22.36
CA ASP A 77 5.54 8.90 -21.25
C ASP A 77 5.39 8.04 -19.99
N TRP A 78 6.23 8.33 -18.99
CA TRP A 78 6.26 7.60 -17.73
C TRP A 78 4.95 7.74 -16.93
N THR A 79 4.25 8.87 -17.06
CA THR A 79 2.98 9.09 -16.35
C THR A 79 1.89 8.10 -16.76
N SER A 80 1.93 7.60 -18.00
CA SER A 80 1.03 6.55 -18.47
C SER A 80 1.38 5.17 -17.90
N VAL A 81 2.68 4.91 -17.67
CA VAL A 81 3.18 3.63 -17.14
C VAL A 81 2.86 3.49 -15.65
N TYR A 82 2.97 4.58 -14.89
CA TYR A 82 2.81 4.58 -13.44
C TYR A 82 1.93 5.76 -12.98
N PRO A 83 0.61 5.73 -13.23
CA PRO A 83 -0.26 6.89 -13.00
C PRO A 83 -0.60 7.14 -11.53
N THR A 84 -0.63 6.09 -10.70
CA THR A 84 -1.09 6.16 -9.31
C THR A 84 -0.16 5.40 -8.36
N ALA A 85 -0.34 5.64 -7.06
CA ALA A 85 0.36 4.91 -6.01
C ALA A 85 0.08 3.41 -6.12
N THR A 86 1.12 2.65 -6.48
CA THR A 86 1.04 1.20 -6.58
C THR A 86 2.30 0.57 -5.97
N PRO A 87 2.25 -0.71 -5.55
CA PRO A 87 3.45 -1.39 -5.08
C PRO A 87 4.45 -1.53 -6.23
N PHE A 88 5.73 -1.70 -5.89
CA PHE A 88 6.79 -1.84 -6.89
C PHE A 88 6.54 -3.08 -7.78
N ARG A 89 6.35 -2.84 -9.09
CA ARG A 89 6.10 -3.89 -10.10
C ARG A 89 7.36 -4.11 -10.94
N PRO A 90 8.13 -5.19 -10.72
CA PRO A 90 9.41 -5.40 -11.42
C PRO A 90 9.25 -5.61 -12.93
N SER A 91 8.06 -6.02 -13.39
CA SER A 91 7.73 -6.22 -14.81
C SER A 91 7.37 -4.93 -15.55
N SER A 92 7.11 -3.82 -14.86
CA SER A 92 6.72 -2.53 -15.45
C SER A 92 7.80 -1.47 -15.33
N VAL A 93 8.69 -1.59 -14.35
CA VAL A 93 9.77 -0.63 -14.13
C VAL A 93 11.01 -1.05 -14.94
N PRO A 94 11.47 -0.28 -15.94
CA PRO A 94 12.58 -0.66 -16.82
C PRO A 94 13.97 -0.53 -16.15
N LEU A 95 14.03 -0.03 -14.92
CA LEU A 95 15.29 0.22 -14.20
C LEU A 95 15.90 -1.07 -13.62
N PRO A 96 17.23 -1.28 -13.67
CA PRO A 96 17.92 -2.43 -13.08
C PRO A 96 18.18 -2.23 -11.57
N VAL A 97 17.14 -1.97 -10.79
CA VAL A 97 17.24 -1.73 -9.34
C VAL A 97 17.60 -3.02 -8.59
N ARG A 98 18.48 -2.90 -7.61
CA ARG A 98 18.87 -3.97 -6.69
C ARG A 98 18.78 -3.47 -5.25
N MET A 99 18.37 -4.34 -4.33
CA MET A 99 18.23 -3.98 -2.92
C MET A 99 18.34 -5.22 -2.03
N GLY A 100 18.91 -5.05 -0.84
CA GLY A 100 19.10 -6.09 0.15
C GLY A 100 20.56 -6.21 0.55
N TYR A 101 20.80 -6.78 1.73
CA TYR A 101 22.16 -6.97 2.23
C TYR A 101 22.93 -7.96 1.35
N PRO A 102 24.10 -7.59 0.79
CA PRO A 102 24.92 -8.51 0.02
C PRO A 102 25.59 -9.52 0.96
N MET A 103 25.57 -10.81 0.58
CA MET A 103 26.41 -11.80 1.26
C MET A 103 27.90 -11.52 0.97
N LYS A 104 28.83 -12.02 1.81
CA LYS A 104 30.27 -11.76 1.67
C LYS A 104 30.75 -12.08 0.24
N GLY A 105 31.24 -11.06 -0.48
CA GLY A 105 31.69 -11.18 -1.88
C GLY A 105 30.58 -11.21 -2.95
N GLY A 106 29.32 -10.99 -2.58
CA GLY A 106 28.16 -11.07 -3.47
C GLY A 106 27.57 -9.71 -3.86
N VAL A 107 26.64 -9.75 -4.82
CA VAL A 107 25.87 -8.58 -5.30
C VAL A 107 24.48 -8.58 -4.65
N PRO A 108 23.89 -7.41 -4.34
CA PRO A 108 22.52 -7.34 -3.83
C PRO A 108 21.49 -8.03 -4.75
N PRO A 109 20.44 -8.64 -4.18
CA PRO A 109 19.36 -9.25 -4.94
C PRO A 109 18.75 -8.30 -5.98
N GLY A 110 18.45 -8.83 -7.17
CA GLY A 110 17.80 -8.09 -8.25
C GLY A 110 16.33 -7.76 -7.96
N LYS A 111 15.66 -7.04 -8.87
CA LYS A 111 14.27 -6.59 -8.68
C LYS A 111 13.20 -7.69 -8.72
N LYS A 112 13.45 -8.81 -9.41
CA LYS A 112 12.46 -9.88 -9.59
C LYS A 112 12.28 -10.66 -8.28
N GLY A 113 11.07 -10.63 -7.72
CA GLY A 113 10.74 -11.35 -6.48
C GLY A 113 11.33 -10.75 -5.20
N ASN A 114 11.85 -9.51 -5.24
CA ASN A 114 12.48 -8.86 -4.10
C ASN A 114 11.44 -8.17 -3.21
N LEU A 115 11.23 -8.73 -2.01
CA LEU A 115 10.27 -8.21 -1.04
C LEU A 115 10.70 -6.87 -0.43
N GLU A 116 11.99 -6.58 -0.36
CA GLU A 116 12.47 -5.31 0.20
C GLU A 116 12.03 -4.13 -0.68
N LEU A 117 12.02 -4.31 -2.00
CA LEU A 117 11.52 -3.29 -2.93
C LEU A 117 10.00 -3.11 -2.87
N ILE A 118 9.25 -4.14 -2.46
CA ILE A 118 7.79 -4.05 -2.32
C ILE A 118 7.40 -3.29 -1.05
N LYS A 119 8.19 -3.41 0.02
CA LYS A 119 7.95 -2.72 1.30
C LYS A 119 8.11 -1.20 1.20
N ILE A 120 8.93 -0.70 0.28
CA ILE A 120 9.19 0.74 0.14
C ILE A 120 7.93 1.44 -0.42
N PRO A 121 7.44 2.51 0.24
CA PRO A 121 6.49 3.43 -0.37
C PRO A 121 7.21 4.20 -1.48
N ASN A 122 7.04 3.76 -2.73
CA ASN A 122 7.74 4.36 -3.87
C ASN A 122 7.02 5.62 -4.38
N PHE A 123 7.78 6.52 -5.00
CA PHE A 123 7.30 7.78 -5.57
C PHE A 123 7.32 7.78 -7.10
N LEU A 124 7.25 6.59 -7.72
CA LEU A 124 7.37 6.47 -9.18
C LEU A 124 6.21 7.14 -9.94
N HIS A 125 5.07 7.37 -9.27
CA HIS A 125 3.93 8.11 -9.83
C HIS A 125 4.06 9.63 -9.65
N LEU A 126 4.90 10.09 -8.71
CA LEU A 126 5.10 11.51 -8.39
C LEU A 126 6.44 12.03 -8.95
N THR A 127 6.70 11.75 -10.22
CA THR A 127 7.87 12.33 -10.90
C THR A 127 7.67 13.83 -11.15
N PRO A 128 8.74 14.63 -11.29
CA PRO A 128 8.61 16.07 -11.58
C PRO A 128 7.82 16.39 -12.86
N VAL A 129 7.83 15.49 -13.85
CA VAL A 129 7.00 15.61 -15.06
C VAL A 129 5.51 15.39 -14.74
N ALA A 130 5.20 14.39 -13.91
CA ALA A 130 3.84 14.12 -13.45
C ALA A 130 3.26 15.29 -12.65
N ILE A 131 4.03 15.80 -11.68
CA ILE A 131 3.61 16.89 -10.81
C ILE A 131 3.26 18.14 -11.63
N ARG A 132 4.09 18.50 -12.62
CA ARG A 132 3.80 19.65 -13.50
C ARG A 132 2.48 19.48 -14.25
N LYS A 133 2.24 18.32 -14.87
CA LYS A 133 0.98 18.01 -15.55
C LYS A 133 -0.22 18.06 -14.60
N HIS A 134 -0.08 17.51 -13.39
CA HIS A 134 -1.14 17.52 -12.38
C HIS A 134 -1.46 18.95 -11.89
N CYS A 135 -0.44 19.73 -11.54
CA CYS A 135 -0.62 21.11 -11.12
C CYS A 135 -1.24 21.97 -12.23
N GLU A 136 -0.85 21.78 -13.49
CA GLU A 136 -1.43 22.49 -14.63
C GLU A 136 -2.93 22.22 -14.76
N ALA A 137 -3.36 20.96 -14.62
CA ALA A 137 -4.78 20.61 -14.59
C ALA A 137 -5.52 21.13 -13.35
N MET A 138 -4.83 21.26 -12.20
CA MET A 138 -5.44 21.76 -10.96
C MET A 138 -5.57 23.29 -10.90
N LYS A 139 -4.80 24.04 -11.71
CA LYS A 139 -4.81 25.52 -11.70
C LYS A 139 -6.20 26.11 -11.93
N SER A 140 -7.06 25.46 -12.72
CA SER A 140 -8.43 25.93 -12.97
C SER A 140 -9.31 25.96 -11.72
N PHE A 141 -8.94 25.24 -10.66
CA PHE A 141 -9.67 25.21 -9.40
C PHE A 141 -9.15 26.22 -8.38
N CYS A 142 -7.99 26.84 -8.63
CA CYS A 142 -7.39 27.81 -7.73
C CYS A 142 -7.92 29.22 -8.01
N THR A 143 -8.11 30.00 -6.95
CA THR A 143 -8.45 31.43 -7.04
C THR A 143 -7.22 32.28 -6.72
N GLU A 144 -7.12 33.44 -7.36
CA GLU A 144 -6.05 34.39 -7.05
C GLU A 144 -6.20 34.93 -5.61
N TRP A 145 -5.07 35.16 -4.94
CA TRP A 145 -5.04 35.80 -3.64
C TRP A 145 -5.23 37.32 -3.79
N PRO A 146 -6.04 37.99 -2.95
CA PRO A 146 -6.28 39.43 -3.05
C PRO A 146 -4.99 40.26 -2.90
N SER A 147 -4.68 41.06 -3.92
CA SER A 147 -3.46 41.88 -3.99
C SER A 147 -3.39 43.03 -2.98
N ALA A 148 -4.50 43.36 -2.30
CA ALA A 148 -4.52 44.34 -1.22
C ALA A 148 -3.93 43.79 0.09
N LEU A 149 -3.89 42.46 0.26
CA LEU A 149 -3.45 41.78 1.48
C LEU A 149 -2.05 41.18 1.29
N ASN A 150 -1.04 42.04 1.16
CA ASN A 150 0.35 41.60 0.97
C ASN A 150 1.11 41.45 2.28
N THR A 151 0.65 42.11 3.35
CA THR A 151 1.31 42.10 4.66
C THR A 151 0.35 41.66 5.76
N ASP A 152 0.88 40.97 6.76
CA ASP A 152 0.08 40.49 7.90
C ASP A 152 -0.56 41.65 8.68
N ALA A 153 0.06 42.83 8.72
CA ALA A 153 -0.50 44.01 9.38
C ALA A 153 -1.80 44.48 8.71
N GLN A 154 -1.86 44.47 7.37
CA GLN A 154 -3.09 44.79 6.62
C GLN A 154 -4.17 43.73 6.83
N CYS A 155 -3.79 42.46 6.92
CA CYS A 155 -4.71 41.38 7.27
C CYS A 155 -5.30 41.59 8.66
N ASP A 156 -4.51 42.00 9.64
CA ASP A 156 -4.94 42.18 11.02
C ASP A 156 -5.83 43.43 11.21
N GLU A 157 -5.62 44.48 10.40
CA GLU A 157 -6.48 45.67 10.37
C GLU A 157 -7.87 45.36 9.80
N HIS A 158 -7.94 44.68 8.64
CA HIS A 158 -9.20 44.38 7.97
C HIS A 158 -9.93 43.15 8.55
N PHE A 159 -9.18 42.18 9.10
CA PHE A 159 -9.70 40.91 9.62
C PHE A 159 -9.20 40.66 11.06
N PRO A 160 -9.75 41.36 12.06
CA PRO A 160 -9.27 41.32 13.45
C PRO A 160 -9.60 40.01 14.19
N VAL A 161 -10.43 39.15 13.60
CA VAL A 161 -10.84 37.85 14.16
C VAL A 161 -10.16 36.74 13.37
N LYS A 162 -9.33 35.93 14.04
CA LYS A 162 -8.68 34.75 13.48
C LYS A 162 -9.31 33.49 14.06
N VAL A 163 -9.73 32.59 13.18
CA VAL A 163 -10.31 31.28 13.54
C VAL A 163 -9.31 30.19 13.15
N GLU A 164 -8.86 29.43 14.13
CA GLU A 164 -7.98 28.29 13.93
C GLU A 164 -8.76 26.99 14.14
N SER A 165 -8.78 26.14 13.11
CA SER A 165 -9.34 24.79 13.13
C SER A 165 -8.27 23.79 12.70
N THR A 166 -8.26 22.60 13.31
CA THR A 166 -7.25 21.57 13.03
C THR A 166 -7.91 20.29 12.52
N ASP A 167 -7.53 19.88 11.31
CA ASP A 167 -7.96 18.63 10.70
C ASP A 167 -6.88 17.56 10.81
N TYR A 168 -7.30 16.31 11.06
CA TYR A 168 -6.39 15.18 11.26
C TYR A 168 -6.63 14.10 10.21
N MET A 169 -5.57 13.70 9.53
CA MET A 169 -5.60 12.59 8.58
C MET A 169 -4.87 11.38 9.15
N SER A 170 -5.53 10.22 9.18
CA SER A 170 -4.95 8.96 9.65
C SER A 170 -5.27 7.81 8.69
N ALA A 171 -4.39 6.81 8.63
CA ALA A 171 -4.58 5.60 7.83
C ALA A 171 -5.48 4.56 8.55
N ALA A 172 -6.53 5.02 9.24
CA ALA A 172 -7.46 4.18 9.98
C ALA A 172 -8.82 4.09 9.26
N PRO A 173 -9.62 3.03 9.50
CA PRO A 173 -10.96 2.93 8.93
C PRO A 173 -11.92 4.05 9.37
N SER A 174 -11.69 4.63 10.55
CA SER A 174 -12.47 5.75 11.07
C SER A 174 -11.75 7.07 10.81
N LEU A 175 -12.46 8.02 10.21
CA LEU A 175 -12.00 9.41 10.04
C LEU A 175 -12.23 10.27 11.30
N ARG A 176 -12.99 9.77 12.28
CA ARG A 176 -13.37 10.56 13.45
C ARG A 176 -12.17 10.81 14.35
N ASN A 177 -11.85 12.08 14.57
CA ASN A 177 -10.92 12.51 15.61
C ASN A 177 -11.63 13.49 16.56
N PRO A 178 -11.79 13.15 17.85
CA PRO A 178 -12.46 14.03 18.81
C PRO A 178 -11.77 15.40 18.93
N SER A 179 -10.47 15.50 18.71
CA SER A 179 -9.72 16.76 18.82
C SER A 179 -10.06 17.78 17.72
N ALA A 180 -10.59 17.34 16.58
CA ALA A 180 -10.96 18.22 15.46
C ALA A 180 -12.12 19.18 15.81
N ARG A 181 -12.85 18.93 16.90
CA ARG A 181 -13.98 19.78 17.35
C ARG A 181 -13.53 21.09 18.00
N VAL A 182 -12.26 21.21 18.39
CA VAL A 182 -11.77 22.38 19.14
C VAL A 182 -11.52 23.52 18.16
N VAL A 183 -12.12 24.67 18.45
CA VAL A 183 -11.94 25.90 17.67
C VAL A 183 -11.28 26.93 18.57
N HIS A 184 -10.18 27.51 18.09
CA HIS A 184 -9.51 28.61 18.77
C HIS A 184 -9.82 29.91 18.05
N LEU A 185 -10.37 30.88 18.80
CA LEU A 185 -10.70 32.20 18.30
C LEU A 185 -9.73 33.20 18.94
N ARG A 186 -8.96 33.90 18.11
CA ARG A 186 -8.07 34.99 18.54
C ARG A 186 -8.61 36.31 18.04
N VAL A 187 -8.74 37.27 18.95
CA VAL A 187 -9.25 38.61 18.67
C VAL A 187 -8.19 39.62 19.02
N SER A 188 -7.91 40.55 18.10
CA SER A 188 -7.10 41.72 18.40
C SER A 188 -7.95 42.77 19.15
N PRO A 189 -7.56 43.19 20.38
CA PRO A 189 -8.32 44.15 21.19
C PRO A 189 -8.67 45.50 20.54
N PRO A 190 -7.79 46.16 19.75
CA PRO A 190 -8.06 47.52 19.26
C PRO A 190 -9.19 47.61 18.23
N ALA A 191 -9.70 46.50 17.72
CA ALA A 191 -10.71 46.48 16.66
C ALA A 191 -12.17 46.39 17.16
N PHE A 192 -12.40 46.18 18.47
CA PHE A 192 -13.74 46.08 19.03
C PHE A 192 -14.02 47.28 19.93
N PRO A 193 -15.08 48.08 19.68
CA PRO A 193 -15.52 49.11 20.61
C PRO A 193 -16.07 48.42 21.86
N ILE A 194 -15.29 48.43 22.93
CA ILE A 194 -15.74 48.00 24.25
C ILE A 194 -16.48 49.21 24.87
N LEU A 195 -17.79 49.08 25.06
CA LEU A 195 -18.65 50.08 25.71
C LEU A 195 -18.33 50.24 27.20
#